data_AF-A0A3N5QNR7-F1
#
_entry.id   AF-A0A3N5QNR7-F1
#
_cell.length_a   1.000
_cell.length_b   1.000
_cell.length_c   1.000
_cell.angle_alpha   90.00
_cell.angle_beta   90.00
_cell.angle_gamma   90.00
#
_symmetry.space_group_name_H-M   'P 1'
#
loop_
_entity.id
_entity.type
_entity.pdbx_description
1 polymer ?
#
loop_
_entity_poly.entity_id
_entity_poly.type
_entity_poly.pdbx_seq_one_letter_code
_entity_poly.pdbx_strand_id
1 'polypeptide(L)'
;MGVRRSGFYEYLRRFTRDLGKPAAQNAVEFRARLIFKQSHGSYGSRRIAQKLKAEGHRVGRYKVRRLMRQLGLKVRVSRRYKLTTD
;
A
#
# COMPACT_ATOMS: atom_id res chain seq x y z
N MET A 1 -22.38 -25.17 21.77
CA MET A 1 -21.41 -25.10 20.66
C MET A 1 -20.17 -24.34 21.12
N GLY A 2 -19.19 -25.03 21.71
CA GLY A 2 -18.04 -24.41 22.39
C GLY A 2 -16.78 -24.39 21.53
N VAL A 3 -16.72 -23.53 20.51
CA VAL A 3 -15.46 -23.29 19.79
C VAL A 3 -14.67 -22.21 20.54
N ARG A 4 -13.39 -22.47 20.82
CA ARG A 4 -12.51 -21.41 21.36
C ARG A 4 -12.43 -20.28 20.32
N ARG A 5 -12.55 -19.02 20.76
CA ARG A 5 -12.54 -17.83 19.88
C ARG A 5 -11.35 -17.83 18.92
N SER A 6 -10.18 -18.31 19.37
CA SER A 6 -8.97 -18.45 18.54
C SER A 6 -9.18 -19.38 17.34
N GLY A 7 -9.75 -20.57 17.55
CA GLY A 7 -10.01 -21.54 16.48
C GLY A 7 -11.01 -21.03 15.45
N PHE A 8 -12.04 -20.30 15.89
CA PHE A 8 -13.01 -19.65 14.99
C PHE A 8 -12.34 -18.60 14.08
N TYR A 9 -11.51 -17.72 14.65
CA TYR A 9 -10.80 -16.70 13.85
C TYR A 9 -9.67 -17.28 13.00
N GLU A 10 -9.03 -18.38 13.40
CA GLU A 10 -8.07 -19.09 12.55
C GLU A 10 -8.73 -19.74 11.34
N TYR A 11 -9.87 -20.40 11.55
CA TYR A 11 -10.69 -20.96 10.47
C TYR A 11 -11.08 -19.86 9.47
N LEU A 12 -11.62 -18.73 9.97
CA LEU A 12 -11.95 -17.58 9.12
C LEU A 12 -10.73 -17.00 8.38
N ARG A 13 -9.55 -16.93 9.01
CA ARG A 13 -8.32 -16.46 8.35
C ARG A 13 -7.84 -17.39 7.25
N ARG A 14 -8.02 -18.72 7.39
CA ARG A 14 -7.69 -19.68 6.33
C ARG A 14 -8.68 -19.55 5.18
N PHE A 15 -9.97 -19.58 5.49
CA PHE A 15 -11.04 -19.45 4.50
C PHE A 15 -10.93 -18.16 3.67
N THR A 16 -10.61 -17.03 4.31
CA THR A 16 -10.42 -15.74 3.61
C THR A 16 -9.13 -15.66 2.78
N ARG A 17 -8.12 -16.50 3.03
CA ARG A 17 -6.95 -16.63 2.13
C ARG A 17 -7.31 -17.41 0.87
N ASP A 18 -8.08 -18.48 1.02
CA ASP A 18 -8.48 -19.37 -0.08
C ASP A 18 -9.47 -18.69 -1.03
N LEU A 19 -10.31 -17.79 -0.51
CA LEU A 19 -11.25 -16.96 -1.30
C LEU A 19 -10.61 -15.82 -2.10
N GLY A 20 -9.29 -15.61 -1.96
CA GLY A 20 -8.58 -14.52 -2.64
C GLY A 20 -8.81 -13.15 -2.01
N LYS A 21 -7.96 -12.18 -2.39
CA LYS A 21 -8.10 -10.79 -1.92
C LYS A 21 -9.36 -10.17 -2.51
N PRO A 22 -10.17 -9.43 -1.73
CA PRO A 22 -11.35 -8.76 -2.25
C PRO A 22 -10.96 -7.78 -3.37
N ALA A 23 -11.76 -7.71 -4.45
CA ALA A 23 -11.47 -6.90 -5.64
C ALA A 23 -11.14 -5.42 -5.31
N ALA A 24 -11.73 -4.87 -4.25
CA ALA A 24 -11.42 -3.53 -3.76
C ALA A 24 -9.95 -3.34 -3.30
N GLN A 25 -9.31 -4.38 -2.75
CA GLN A 25 -7.88 -4.33 -2.43
C GLN A 25 -7.03 -4.27 -3.71
N ASN A 26 -7.40 -5.04 -4.74
CA ASN A 26 -6.70 -5.06 -6.02
C ASN A 26 -6.81 -3.70 -6.74
N ALA A 27 -7.97 -3.04 -6.69
CA ALA A 27 -8.17 -1.71 -7.26
C ALA A 27 -7.26 -0.64 -6.60
N VAL A 28 -7.16 -0.65 -5.27
CA VAL A 28 -6.28 0.27 -4.53
C VAL A 28 -4.81 -0.04 -4.80
N GLU A 29 -4.43 -1.32 -4.89
CA GLU A 29 -3.07 -1.75 -5.26
C GLU A 29 -2.68 -1.22 -6.64
N PHE A 30 -3.57 -1.37 -7.63
CA PHE A 30 -3.36 -0.89 -8.99
C PHE A 30 -3.24 0.64 -9.05
N ARG A 31 -4.17 1.37 -8.41
CA ARG A 31 -4.14 2.84 -8.36
C ARG A 31 -2.87 3.37 -7.69
N ALA A 32 -2.46 2.78 -6.56
CA ALA A 32 -1.22 3.17 -5.89
C ALA A 32 0.02 3.00 -6.79
N ARG A 33 0.08 1.91 -7.57
CA ARG A 33 1.16 1.66 -8.52
C ARG A 33 1.15 2.66 -9.69
N LEU A 34 -0.03 3.01 -10.20
CA LEU A 34 -0.19 4.05 -11.23
C LEU A 34 0.29 5.42 -10.73
N ILE A 35 -0.15 5.85 -9.55
CA ILE A 35 0.27 7.12 -8.95
C ILE A 35 1.78 7.15 -8.74
N PHE A 36 2.36 6.03 -8.26
CA PHE A 36 3.81 5.93 -8.07
C PHE A 36 4.56 6.06 -9.39
N LYS A 37 4.10 5.40 -10.47
CA LYS A 37 4.69 5.50 -11.82
C LYS A 37 4.56 6.92 -12.39
N GLN A 38 3.40 7.57 -12.25
CA GLN A 38 3.19 8.97 -12.65
C GLN A 38 4.15 9.92 -11.92
N SER A 39 4.45 9.64 -10.65
CA SER A 39 5.38 10.45 -9.86
C SER A 39 6.87 10.15 -10.12
N HIS A 40 7.20 9.28 -11.09
CA HIS A 40 8.57 8.80 -11.35
C HIS A 40 9.29 8.24 -10.12
N GLY A 41 8.53 7.68 -9.17
CA GLY A 41 9.07 7.15 -7.92
C GLY A 41 9.47 8.20 -6.89
N SER A 42 9.06 9.47 -7.04
CA SER A 42 9.25 10.52 -6.05
C SER A 42 8.26 10.42 -4.88
N TYR A 43 7.06 9.87 -5.11
CA TYR A 43 6.01 9.89 -4.10
C TYR A 43 6.13 8.70 -3.13
N GLY A 44 6.21 9.04 -1.85
CA GLY A 44 6.11 8.07 -0.75
C GLY A 44 4.68 7.83 -0.29
N SER A 45 4.55 7.00 0.76
CA SER A 45 3.27 6.56 1.32
C SER A 45 2.34 7.71 1.75
N ARG A 46 2.89 8.84 2.19
CA ARG A 46 2.12 10.04 2.56
C ARG A 46 1.43 10.67 1.34
N ARG A 47 2.19 10.96 0.28
CA ARG A 47 1.68 11.61 -0.93
C ARG A 47 0.73 10.69 -1.71
N ILE A 48 1.05 9.40 -1.78
CA ILE A 48 0.16 8.39 -2.40
C ILE A 48 -1.15 8.29 -1.63
N ALA A 49 -1.13 8.28 -0.29
CA ALA A 49 -2.36 8.24 0.50
C ALA A 49 -3.24 9.49 0.30
N GLN A 50 -2.63 10.67 0.15
CA GLN A 50 -3.37 11.90 -0.16
C GLN A 50 -4.04 11.83 -1.53
N LYS A 51 -3.30 11.41 -2.57
CA LYS A 51 -3.85 11.20 -3.92
C LYS A 51 -4.99 10.17 -3.92
N LEU A 52 -4.80 9.02 -3.27
CA LEU A 52 -5.84 8.00 -3.16
C LEU A 52 -7.09 8.53 -2.43
N LYS A 53 -6.92 9.35 -1.39
CA LYS A 53 -8.04 9.99 -0.69
C LYS A 53 -8.76 11.01 -1.59
N ALA A 54 -8.03 11.78 -2.39
CA ALA A 54 -8.60 12.70 -3.36
C ALA A 54 -9.37 11.98 -4.47
N GLU A 55 -8.92 10.78 -4.86
CA GLU A 55 -9.61 9.88 -5.79
C GLU A 55 -10.82 9.15 -5.16
N GLY A 56 -11.16 9.44 -3.89
CA GLY A 56 -12.32 8.87 -3.20
C GLY A 56 -12.05 7.57 -2.43
N HIS A 57 -10.80 7.07 -2.43
CA HIS A 57 -10.45 5.87 -1.66
C HIS A 57 -10.21 6.21 -0.18
N ARG A 58 -11.01 5.63 0.72
CA ARG A 58 -10.78 5.71 2.18
C ARG A 58 -9.61 4.81 2.61
N VAL A 59 -8.38 5.27 2.39
CA VAL A 59 -7.13 4.58 2.80
C VAL A 59 -6.21 5.49 3.58
N GLY A 60 -5.73 5.00 4.73
CA GLY A 60 -4.77 5.69 5.58
C GLY A 60 -3.31 5.43 5.18
N ARG A 61 -2.41 6.31 5.64
CA ARG A 61 -0.95 6.24 5.37
C ARG A 61 -0.32 4.88 5.67
N TYR A 62 -0.76 4.21 6.73
CA TYR A 62 -0.19 2.93 7.16
C TYR A 62 -0.61 1.78 6.24
N LYS A 63 -1.85 1.81 5.74
CA LYS A 63 -2.33 0.84 4.75
C LYS A 63 -1.56 1.00 3.44
N VAL A 64 -1.39 2.24 2.97
CA VAL A 64 -0.58 2.54 1.78
C VAL A 64 0.88 2.14 1.98
N ARG A 65 1.48 2.37 3.16
CA ARG A 65 2.84 1.91 3.47
C ARG A 65 2.97 0.39 3.36
N ARG A 66 2.02 -0.37 3.94
CA ARG A 66 2.04 -1.84 3.86
C ARG A 66 1.92 -2.30 2.40
N LEU A 67 1.03 -1.67 1.66
CA LEU A 67 0.81 -1.92 0.23
C LEU A 67 2.05 -1.61 -0.61
N MET A 68 2.72 -0.47 -0.40
CA MET A 68 4.00 -0.17 -1.05
C MET A 68 5.07 -1.22 -0.75
N ARG A 69 5.16 -1.70 0.50
CA ARG A 69 6.10 -2.78 0.87
C ARG A 69 5.76 -4.09 0.17
N GLN A 70 4.48 -4.45 0.11
CA GLN A 70 4.02 -5.66 -0.59
C GLN A 70 4.28 -5.59 -2.11
N LEU A 71 4.16 -4.41 -2.70
CA LEU A 71 4.39 -4.16 -4.12
C LEU A 71 5.87 -3.85 -4.45
N GLY A 72 6.77 -3.82 -3.46
CA GLY A 72 8.18 -3.48 -3.67
C GLY A 72 8.44 -2.03 -4.11
N LEU A 73 7.49 -1.11 -3.91
CA LEU A 73 7.61 0.28 -4.34
C LEU A 73 8.50 1.06 -3.35
N LYS A 74 9.69 1.43 -3.80
CA LYS A 74 10.67 2.21 -3.02
C LYS A 74 10.87 3.59 -3.63
N VAL A 75 10.69 4.63 -2.83
CA VAL A 75 10.91 6.02 -3.25
C VAL A 75 12.37 6.21 -3.66
N ARG A 76 12.60 6.79 -4.85
CA ARG A 76 13.92 7.22 -5.29
C ARG A 76 14.16 8.63 -4.75
N VAL A 77 15.14 8.78 -3.87
CA VAL A 77 15.59 10.09 -3.41
C VAL A 77 16.71 10.54 -4.34
N SER A 78 16.55 11.69 -5.00
CA SER A 78 17.63 12.26 -5.80
C SER A 78 18.77 12.68 -4.88
N ARG A 79 20.01 12.34 -5.26
CA ARG A 79 21.20 12.71 -4.50
C ARG A 79 21.34 14.23 -4.58
N ARG A 80 21.54 14.90 -3.43
CA ARG A 80 21.81 16.35 -3.41
C ARG A 80 23.07 16.63 -4.25
N TYR A 81 22.97 17.59 -5.15
CA TYR A 81 24.11 18.09 -5.92
C TYR A 81 25.10 18.73 -4.94
N LYS A 82 26.39 18.35 -5.02
CA LYS A 82 27.46 19.00 -4.26
C LYS A 82 28.05 20.07 -5.17
N LEU A 83 27.94 21.34 -4.76
CA LEU A 83 28.67 22.42 -5.39
C LEU A 83 30.12 22.31 -4.91
N THR A 84 31.06 22.06 -5.82
CA THR A 84 32.50 22.16 -5.52
C THR A 84 32.92 23.54 -5.99
N THR A 85 33.20 24.43 -5.04
CA THR A 85 33.86 25.71 -5.32
C THR A 85 35.34 25.53 -4.96
N ASP A 86 36.22 25.91 -5.88
CA ASP A 86 37.68 25.96 -5.72
C ASP A 86 38.10 27.32 -5.14
#